data_AF-A0A520G7H4-F1
#
_entry.id   AF-A0A520G7H4-F1
#
_cell.length_a   1.000
_cell.length_b   1.000
_cell.length_c   1.000
_cell.angle_alpha   90.00
_cell.angle_beta   90.00
_cell.angle_gamma   90.00
#
_symmetry.space_group_name_H-M   'P 1'
#
loop_
_entity.id
_entity.type
_entity.pdbx_description
1 polymer ?
#
loop_
_entity_poly.entity_id
_entity_poly.type
_entity_poly.pdbx_seq_one_letter_code
_entity_poly.pdbx_strand_id
1 'polypeptide(L)'
;MHYLSTRGDATPRRFCDILLEGLAPDGGLYLPAHYPQVDAATLGRWRALPYAELAFEILSLYIDDIPAEDLRALCAKTYTAEVFGSAEIVPLRELEDATYLEALSNGPTLAFKDMAMQLLGNLFEYELARRGETLNILGATSGDTGSAAEYAMRGKRGIRVFMTSPDGRMSPFQQAQ
;
A
#
# COMPACT_ATOMS: atom_id res chain seq x y z
N MET A 1 -16.76 1.81 -7.74
CA MET A 1 -16.30 2.91 -6.92
C MET A 1 -15.75 3.96 -7.85
N HIS A 2 -16.11 5.22 -7.63
CA HIS A 2 -15.53 6.35 -8.35
C HIS A 2 -14.75 7.23 -7.39
N TYR A 3 -13.69 7.82 -7.90
CA TYR A 3 -12.83 8.74 -7.18
C TYR A 3 -12.92 10.14 -7.79
N LEU A 4 -12.94 11.15 -6.92
CA LEU A 4 -13.11 12.57 -7.24
C LEU A 4 -11.90 13.36 -6.73
N SER A 5 -11.55 14.44 -7.41
CA SER A 5 -10.51 15.34 -6.91
C SER A 5 -11.02 16.19 -5.75
N THR A 6 -10.17 16.40 -4.74
CA THR A 6 -10.41 17.36 -3.65
C THR A 6 -10.50 18.82 -4.12
N ARG A 7 -10.17 19.13 -5.38
CA ARG A 7 -10.19 20.49 -5.94
C ARG A 7 -11.31 20.73 -6.97
N GLY A 8 -12.19 19.75 -7.15
CA GLY A 8 -13.45 19.94 -7.89
C GLY A 8 -13.45 19.42 -9.32
N ASP A 9 -12.38 18.79 -9.82
CA ASP A 9 -12.51 17.92 -10.99
C ASP A 9 -13.49 16.78 -10.69
N ALA A 10 -14.63 16.82 -11.37
CA ALA A 10 -15.72 15.87 -11.23
C ALA A 10 -15.62 14.70 -12.22
N THR A 11 -14.55 14.62 -13.02
CA THR A 11 -14.32 13.52 -13.96
C THR A 11 -14.21 12.21 -13.18
N PRO A 12 -15.16 11.27 -13.35
CA PRO A 12 -15.13 10.04 -12.57
C PRO A 12 -13.92 9.19 -12.96
N ARG A 13 -13.06 8.88 -11.98
CA ARG A 13 -11.95 7.93 -12.15
C ARG A 13 -12.25 6.63 -11.41
N ARG A 14 -11.73 5.50 -11.90
CA ARG A 14 -11.72 4.23 -11.16
C ARG A 14 -10.38 4.05 -10.44
N PHE A 15 -10.28 3.07 -9.54
CA PHE A 15 -9.10 2.88 -8.70
C PHE A 15 -7.83 2.63 -9.54
N CYS A 16 -7.89 1.73 -10.52
CA CYS A 16 -6.76 1.40 -11.40
C CYS A 16 -6.27 2.61 -12.22
N ASP A 17 -7.14 3.58 -12.51
CA ASP A 17 -6.75 4.81 -13.20
C ASP A 17 -5.95 5.73 -12.29
N ILE A 18 -6.47 5.99 -11.08
CA ILE A 18 -5.81 6.88 -10.12
C ILE A 18 -4.56 6.28 -9.51
N LEU A 19 -4.47 4.94 -9.48
CA LEU A 19 -3.31 4.20 -9.01
C LEU A 19 -2.04 4.65 -9.75
N LEU A 20 -2.11 4.80 -11.08
CA LEU A 20 -0.98 5.20 -11.91
C LEU A 20 -0.85 6.71 -12.09
N GLU A 21 -1.97 7.46 -12.05
CA GLU A 21 -1.98 8.91 -12.24
C GLU A 21 -1.37 9.67 -11.03
N GLY A 22 -1.61 9.17 -9.81
CA GLY A 22 -1.15 9.80 -8.58
C GLY A 22 -1.95 11.05 -8.22
N LEU A 23 -1.53 12.22 -8.68
CA LEU A 23 -2.23 13.49 -8.44
C LEU A 23 -3.31 13.72 -9.50
N ALA A 24 -4.44 14.31 -9.10
CA ALA A 24 -5.46 14.72 -10.05
C ALA A 24 -4.95 15.85 -10.98
N PRO A 25 -5.51 16.00 -12.20
CA PRO A 25 -5.06 17.02 -13.16
C PRO A 25 -5.15 18.47 -12.65
N ASP A 26 -6.06 18.75 -11.71
CA ASP A 26 -6.22 20.04 -11.04
C ASP A 26 -5.27 20.24 -9.83
N GLY A 27 -4.33 19.30 -9.63
CA GLY A 27 -3.39 19.25 -8.51
C GLY A 27 -4.02 18.85 -7.18
N GLY A 28 -5.26 18.35 -7.19
CA GLY A 28 -5.92 17.78 -6.03
C GLY A 28 -5.50 16.34 -5.74
N LEU A 29 -6.08 15.80 -4.68
CA LEU A 29 -5.94 14.39 -4.29
C LEU A 29 -7.22 13.66 -4.63
N TYR A 30 -7.11 12.40 -5.03
CA TYR A 30 -8.29 11.56 -5.24
C TYR A 30 -8.85 11.04 -3.91
N LEU A 31 -10.15 11.19 -3.73
CA LEU A 31 -10.92 10.58 -2.64
C LEU A 31 -12.11 9.79 -3.21
N PRO A 32 -12.56 8.71 -2.55
CA PRO A 32 -13.73 7.99 -3.00
C PRO A 32 -14.97 8.90 -2.92
N ALA A 33 -15.86 8.79 -3.91
CA ALA A 33 -17.07 9.61 -3.98
C ALA A 33 -18.02 9.41 -2.77
N HIS A 34 -17.89 8.28 -2.08
CA HIS A 34 -18.51 8.00 -0.79
C HIS A 34 -17.64 7.05 0.01
N TYR A 35 -17.77 7.07 1.34
CA TYR A 35 -17.13 6.10 2.21
C TYR A 35 -18.05 4.88 2.41
N PRO A 36 -17.63 3.67 2.00
CA PRO A 36 -18.36 2.44 2.28
C PRO A 36 -18.62 2.27 3.78
N GLN A 37 -19.78 1.74 4.13
CA GLN A 37 -20.18 1.51 5.53
C GLN A 37 -20.07 0.02 5.86
N VAL A 38 -19.52 -0.30 7.04
CA VAL A 38 -19.41 -1.66 7.56
C VAL A 38 -20.30 -1.78 8.79
N ASP A 39 -21.31 -2.65 8.72
CA ASP A 39 -22.23 -2.86 9.83
C ASP A 39 -21.62 -3.73 10.95
N ALA A 40 -22.27 -3.73 12.12
CA ALA A 40 -21.79 -4.48 13.28
C ALA A 40 -21.73 -6.00 13.02
N ALA A 41 -22.63 -6.54 12.20
CA ALA A 41 -22.63 -7.95 11.85
C ALA A 41 -21.42 -8.33 11.00
N THR A 42 -21.07 -7.48 10.04
CA THR A 42 -19.89 -7.64 9.17
C THR A 42 -18.61 -7.47 9.97
N LEU A 43 -18.53 -6.44 10.80
CA LEU A 43 -17.39 -6.24 11.70
C LEU A 43 -17.20 -7.43 12.65
N GLY A 44 -18.30 -8.03 13.12
CA GLY A 44 -18.28 -9.27 13.91
C GLY A 44 -17.70 -10.47 13.16
N ARG A 45 -18.01 -10.61 11.86
CA ARG A 45 -17.40 -11.66 11.00
C ARG A 45 -15.91 -11.39 10.76
N TRP A 46 -15.54 -10.14 10.52
CA TRP A 46 -14.17 -9.74 10.22
C TRP A 46 -13.19 -9.91 11.38
N ARG A 47 -13.68 -9.91 12.63
CA ARG A 47 -12.85 -10.09 13.84
C ARG A 47 -11.95 -11.32 13.81
N ALA A 48 -12.36 -12.39 13.15
CA ALA A 48 -11.62 -13.66 13.10
C ALA A 48 -10.70 -13.80 11.88
N LEU A 49 -10.66 -12.80 10.99
CA LEU A 49 -9.92 -12.90 9.74
C LEU A 49 -8.41 -12.69 9.96
N PRO A 50 -7.55 -13.48 9.29
CA PRO A 50 -6.13 -13.15 9.15
C PRO A 50 -5.93 -11.81 8.45
N TYR A 51 -4.79 -11.17 8.67
CA TYR A 51 -4.50 -9.82 8.16
C TYR A 51 -4.74 -9.68 6.64
N ALA A 52 -4.25 -10.64 5.84
CA ALA A 52 -4.41 -10.60 4.38
C ALA A 52 -5.87 -10.70 3.92
N GLU A 53 -6.69 -11.49 4.61
CA GLU A 53 -8.13 -11.63 4.32
C GLU A 53 -8.89 -10.38 4.76
N LEU A 54 -8.55 -9.81 5.93
CA LEU A 54 -9.12 -8.53 6.37
C LEU A 54 -8.76 -7.39 5.41
N ALA A 55 -7.51 -7.34 4.94
CA ALA A 55 -7.07 -6.38 3.93
C ALA A 55 -7.87 -6.55 2.63
N PHE A 56 -8.08 -7.78 2.16
CA PHE A 56 -8.92 -8.05 1.00
C PHE A 56 -10.37 -7.54 1.19
N GLU A 57 -11.01 -7.84 2.33
CA GLU A 57 -12.37 -7.40 2.61
C GLU A 57 -12.50 -5.87 2.61
N ILE A 58 -11.55 -5.18 3.26
CA ILE A 58 -11.53 -3.71 3.31
C ILE A 58 -11.25 -3.12 1.92
N LEU A 59 -10.23 -3.60 1.22
CA LEU A 59 -9.85 -3.08 -0.10
C LEU A 59 -10.94 -3.31 -1.14
N SER A 60 -11.67 -4.42 -1.06
CA SER A 60 -12.80 -4.72 -1.97
C SER A 60 -13.95 -3.71 -1.88
N LEU A 61 -14.04 -2.96 -0.78
CA LEU A 61 -15.01 -1.86 -0.65
C LEU A 61 -14.63 -0.63 -1.48
N TYR A 62 -13.33 -0.47 -1.78
CA TYR A 62 -12.77 0.68 -2.47
C TYR A 62 -12.37 0.34 -3.92
N ILE A 63 -12.02 -0.91 -4.20
CA ILE A 63 -11.49 -1.39 -5.47
C ILE A 63 -12.51 -2.34 -6.10
N ASP A 64 -13.26 -1.85 -7.09
CA ASP A 64 -14.27 -2.65 -7.82
C ASP A 64 -13.92 -2.89 -9.30
N ASP A 65 -12.69 -2.53 -9.68
CA ASP A 65 -12.13 -2.65 -11.03
C ASP A 65 -10.98 -3.66 -11.13
N ILE A 66 -10.62 -4.32 -10.02
CA ILE A 66 -9.78 -5.51 -9.97
C ILE A 66 -10.69 -6.71 -9.64
N PRO A 67 -10.63 -7.83 -10.38
CA PRO A 67 -11.37 -9.04 -10.04
C PRO A 67 -11.06 -9.49 -8.60
N ALA A 68 -12.09 -9.93 -7.86
CA ALA A 68 -11.97 -10.27 -6.44
C ALA A 68 -10.92 -11.36 -6.16
N GLU A 69 -10.80 -12.36 -7.04
CA GLU A 69 -9.79 -13.42 -6.92
C GLU A 69 -8.36 -12.86 -7.06
N ASP A 70 -8.15 -11.93 -7.99
CA ASP A 70 -6.87 -11.27 -8.17
C ASP A 70 -6.53 -10.39 -6.98
N LEU A 71 -7.47 -9.57 -6.49
CA LEU A 71 -7.26 -8.70 -5.33
C LEU A 71 -6.93 -9.51 -4.07
N ARG A 72 -7.62 -10.63 -3.86
CA ARG A 72 -7.33 -11.56 -2.76
C ARG A 72 -5.93 -12.15 -2.89
N ALA A 73 -5.54 -12.60 -4.09
CA ALA A 73 -4.21 -13.13 -4.35
C ALA A 73 -3.11 -12.08 -4.12
N LEU A 74 -3.35 -10.82 -4.49
CA LEU A 74 -2.43 -9.70 -4.24
C LEU A 74 -2.26 -9.44 -2.74
N CYS A 75 -3.34 -9.46 -1.95
CA CYS A 75 -3.27 -9.32 -0.50
C CYS A 75 -2.50 -10.47 0.14
N ALA A 76 -2.79 -11.71 -0.25
CA ALA A 76 -2.09 -12.91 0.25
C ALA A 76 -0.60 -12.93 -0.12
N LYS A 77 -0.24 -12.46 -1.32
CA LYS A 77 1.17 -12.29 -1.75
C LYS A 77 1.89 -11.20 -0.95
N THR A 78 1.16 -10.18 -0.51
CA THR A 78 1.74 -9.01 0.16
C THR A 78 1.99 -9.29 1.64
N TYR A 79 0.96 -9.68 2.37
CA TYR A 79 0.97 -9.71 3.83
C TYR A 79 1.28 -11.12 4.33
N THR A 80 2.57 -11.46 4.37
CA THR A 80 3.07 -12.76 4.79
C THR A 80 4.03 -12.67 5.98
N ALA A 81 4.15 -13.76 6.74
CA ALA A 81 5.13 -13.87 7.82
C ALA A 81 6.58 -13.76 7.33
N GLU A 82 6.86 -14.18 6.09
CA GLU A 82 8.19 -14.05 5.48
C GLU A 82 8.58 -12.57 5.30
N VAL A 83 7.62 -11.72 4.90
CA VAL A 83 7.85 -10.30 4.63
C VAL A 83 7.81 -9.46 5.91
N PHE A 84 6.93 -9.79 6.85
CA PHE A 84 6.66 -8.99 8.06
C PHE A 84 7.10 -9.67 9.37
N GLY A 85 7.81 -10.79 9.29
CA GLY A 85 8.36 -11.52 10.45
C GLY A 85 7.35 -12.24 11.34
N SER A 86 6.04 -12.09 11.11
CA SER A 86 4.97 -12.73 11.89
C SER A 86 3.72 -12.97 11.05
N ALA A 87 2.98 -14.05 11.32
CA ALA A 87 1.67 -14.31 10.69
C ALA A 87 0.59 -13.31 11.11
N GLU A 88 0.77 -12.61 12.24
CA GLU A 88 -0.11 -11.51 12.66
C GLU A 88 0.09 -10.25 11.80
N ILE A 89 1.23 -10.14 11.11
CA ILE A 89 1.70 -8.99 10.31
C ILE A 89 1.94 -7.73 11.16
N VAL A 90 0.92 -7.31 11.93
CA VAL A 90 0.93 -6.17 12.84
C VAL A 90 0.52 -6.64 14.24
N PRO A 91 1.40 -7.36 14.98
CA PRO A 91 1.07 -7.82 16.32
C PRO A 91 0.86 -6.64 17.28
N LEU A 92 -0.09 -6.80 18.20
CA LEU A 92 -0.29 -5.86 19.31
C LEU A 92 0.50 -6.32 20.53
N ARG A 93 1.35 -5.44 21.05
CA ARG A 93 2.10 -5.68 22.28
C ARG A 93 1.55 -4.81 23.41
N GLU A 94 1.05 -5.45 24.46
CA GLU A 94 0.68 -4.73 25.68
C GLU A 94 1.93 -4.15 26.36
N LEU A 95 1.84 -2.89 26.77
CA LEU A 95 2.87 -2.18 27.53
C LEU A 95 2.50 -2.19 29.03
N GLU A 96 1.51 -1.39 29.41
CA GLU A 96 0.94 -1.28 30.75
C GLU A 96 -0.44 -0.61 30.69
N ASP A 97 -1.29 -0.83 31.70
CA ASP A 97 -2.58 -0.13 31.87
C ASP A 97 -3.47 -0.07 30.61
N ALA A 98 -3.65 -1.21 29.93
CA ALA A 98 -4.38 -1.31 28.66
C ALA A 98 -3.85 -0.41 27.53
N THR A 99 -2.56 -0.01 27.61
CA THR A 99 -1.82 0.63 26.54
C THR A 99 -1.14 -0.43 25.68
N TYR A 100 -1.36 -0.35 24.38
CA TYR A 100 -0.80 -1.30 23.41
C TYR A 100 0.08 -0.56 22.40
N LEU A 101 1.18 -1.21 22.01
CA LEU A 101 1.99 -0.85 20.86
C LEU A 101 1.54 -1.67 19.66
N GLU A 102 1.15 -0.98 18.59
CA GLU A 102 0.86 -1.57 17.28
C GLU A 102 2.14 -1.66 16.45
N ALA A 103 2.64 -2.88 16.24
CA ALA A 103 3.93 -3.09 15.62
C ALA A 103 3.86 -3.03 14.08
N LEU A 104 3.83 -1.81 13.53
CA LEU A 104 3.79 -1.56 12.08
C LEU A 104 5.17 -1.62 11.40
N SER A 105 6.25 -1.71 12.18
CA SER A 105 7.64 -1.57 11.71
C SER A 105 8.37 -2.91 11.61
N ASN A 106 7.66 -4.00 11.30
CA ASN A 106 8.24 -5.35 11.17
C ASN A 106 8.50 -5.77 9.71
N GLY A 107 8.16 -4.90 8.76
CA GLY A 107 8.40 -5.10 7.34
C GLY A 107 9.89 -5.02 6.96
N PRO A 108 10.21 -5.20 5.68
CA PRO A 108 11.58 -5.34 5.21
C PRO A 108 12.48 -4.13 5.46
N THR A 109 11.90 -2.94 5.69
CA THR A 109 12.66 -1.71 5.94
C THR A 109 12.56 -1.23 7.38
N LEU A 110 11.86 -1.98 8.23
CA LEU A 110 11.64 -1.69 9.65
C LEU A 110 10.91 -0.36 9.88
N ALA A 111 9.99 -0.01 8.98
CA ALA A 111 9.16 1.18 9.09
C ALA A 111 7.73 0.93 8.60
N PHE A 112 6.76 1.63 9.18
CA PHE A 112 5.34 1.48 8.84
C PHE A 112 4.99 1.69 7.35
N LYS A 113 5.87 2.37 6.59
CA LYS A 113 5.69 2.59 5.15
C LYS A 113 5.63 1.29 4.36
N ASP A 114 6.25 0.22 4.88
CA ASP A 114 6.21 -1.12 4.29
C ASP A 114 4.78 -1.64 4.13
N MET A 115 3.88 -1.31 5.06
CA MET A 115 2.49 -1.77 5.04
C MET A 115 1.76 -1.39 3.75
N ALA A 116 1.98 -0.16 3.27
CA ALA A 116 1.38 0.34 2.04
C ALA A 116 2.27 0.03 0.82
N MET A 117 3.59 0.24 0.93
CA MET A 117 4.49 0.11 -0.21
C MET A 117 4.52 -1.31 -0.75
N GLN A 118 4.56 -2.34 0.09
CA GLN A 118 4.57 -3.74 -0.37
C GLN A 118 3.32 -4.08 -1.19
N LEU A 119 2.13 -3.61 -0.76
CA LEU A 119 0.89 -3.77 -1.51
C LEU A 119 0.94 -2.99 -2.83
N LEU A 120 1.39 -1.73 -2.77
CA LEU A 120 1.47 -0.84 -3.92
C LEU A 120 2.37 -1.41 -5.02
N GLY A 121 3.51 -2.02 -4.67
CA GLY A 121 4.39 -2.67 -5.63
C GLY A 121 3.74 -3.87 -6.34
N ASN A 122 2.91 -4.64 -5.63
CA ASN A 122 2.13 -5.73 -6.24
C ASN A 122 0.99 -5.20 -7.13
N LEU A 123 0.30 -4.13 -6.72
CA LEU A 123 -0.76 -3.50 -7.50
C LEU A 123 -0.22 -2.85 -8.78
N PHE A 124 0.91 -2.14 -8.72
CA PHE A 124 1.56 -1.60 -9.92
C PHE A 124 1.99 -2.69 -10.89
N GLU A 125 2.65 -3.75 -10.41
CA GLU A 125 3.05 -4.87 -11.26
C GLU A 125 1.84 -5.51 -11.96
N TYR A 126 0.73 -5.69 -11.23
CA TYR A 126 -0.52 -6.21 -11.77
C TYR A 126 -1.09 -5.31 -12.88
N GLU A 127 -1.27 -4.02 -12.59
CA GLU A 127 -1.92 -3.10 -13.52
C GLU A 127 -1.07 -2.80 -14.75
N LEU A 128 0.25 -2.65 -14.58
CA LEU A 128 1.18 -2.43 -15.69
C LEU A 128 1.24 -3.65 -16.61
N ALA A 129 1.21 -4.87 -16.06
CA ALA A 129 1.12 -6.08 -16.87
C ALA A 129 -0.18 -6.15 -17.67
N ARG A 130 -1.30 -5.75 -17.08
CA ARG A 130 -2.62 -5.69 -17.75
C ARG A 130 -2.65 -4.66 -18.88
N ARG A 131 -1.98 -3.52 -18.72
CA ARG A 131 -1.87 -2.45 -19.73
C ARG A 131 -0.77 -2.69 -20.77
N GLY A 132 0.18 -3.59 -20.50
CA GLY A 132 1.38 -3.75 -21.34
C GLY A 132 2.31 -2.53 -21.26
N GLU A 133 2.32 -1.85 -20.11
CA GLU A 133 3.03 -0.58 -19.90
C GLU A 133 4.24 -0.75 -18.96
N THR A 134 5.02 0.31 -18.83
CA THR A 134 6.16 0.36 -17.91
C THR A 134 6.20 1.71 -17.20
N LEU A 135 6.48 1.67 -15.90
CA LEU A 135 6.58 2.84 -15.03
C LEU A 135 8.04 3.09 -14.62
N ASN A 136 8.51 4.31 -14.81
CA ASN A 136 9.79 4.77 -14.26
C ASN A 136 9.48 5.74 -13.11
N ILE A 137 9.67 5.28 -11.88
CA ILE A 137 9.47 6.06 -10.66
C ILE A 137 10.72 6.90 -10.42
N LEU A 138 10.56 8.22 -10.32
CA LEU A 138 11.61 9.15 -9.90
C LEU A 138 11.21 9.75 -8.55
N GLY A 139 12.09 9.63 -7.56
CA GLY A 139 11.84 10.13 -6.22
C GLY A 139 13.06 10.77 -5.57
N ALA A 140 12.82 11.46 -4.46
CA ALA A 140 13.85 11.94 -3.55
C ALA A 140 13.54 11.45 -2.13
N THR A 141 14.56 11.08 -1.38
CA THR A 141 14.42 10.57 0.00
C THR A 141 15.47 11.18 0.93
N SER A 142 15.14 11.24 2.22
CA SER A 142 16.11 11.46 3.30
C SER A 142 16.47 10.18 4.07
N GLY A 143 15.91 9.03 3.66
CA GLY A 143 16.05 7.74 4.35
C GLY A 143 14.87 6.81 4.08
N ASP A 144 14.07 6.58 5.11
CA ASP A 144 13.03 5.53 5.20
C ASP A 144 12.12 5.37 3.97
N THR A 145 11.63 6.49 3.40
CA THR A 145 10.67 6.43 2.29
C THR A 145 11.27 5.81 1.04
N GLY A 146 12.55 6.11 0.78
CA GLY A 146 13.28 5.57 -0.35
C GLY A 146 13.48 4.06 -0.19
N SER A 147 13.97 3.63 0.97
CA SER A 147 14.14 2.21 1.28
C SER A 147 12.83 1.44 1.10
N ALA A 148 11.73 1.90 1.69
CA ALA A 148 10.43 1.21 1.58
C ALA A 148 9.95 1.12 0.12
N ALA A 149 10.11 2.19 -0.67
CA ALA A 149 9.75 2.19 -2.09
C ALA A 149 10.64 1.23 -2.90
N GLU A 150 11.95 1.25 -2.69
CA GLU A 150 12.90 0.37 -3.40
C GLU A 150 12.65 -1.10 -3.08
N TYR A 151 12.44 -1.46 -1.81
CA TYR A 151 12.14 -2.85 -1.42
C TYR A 151 10.80 -3.35 -1.95
N ALA A 152 9.81 -2.48 -2.06
CA ALA A 152 8.52 -2.84 -2.63
C ALA A 152 8.57 -3.04 -4.16
N MET A 153 9.37 -2.24 -4.86
CA MET A 153 9.42 -2.21 -6.32
C MET A 153 10.54 -3.08 -6.90
N ARG A 154 11.54 -3.47 -6.12
CA ARG A 154 12.65 -4.32 -6.59
C ARG A 154 12.12 -5.64 -7.16
N GLY A 155 12.59 -5.98 -8.35
CA GLY A 155 12.19 -7.21 -9.05
C GLY A 155 10.77 -7.21 -9.62
N LYS A 156 9.98 -6.15 -9.46
CA LYS A 156 8.65 -6.04 -10.08
C LYS A 156 8.79 -5.80 -11.58
N ARG A 157 8.03 -6.55 -12.38
CA ARG A 157 8.03 -6.41 -13.84
C ARG A 157 7.37 -5.10 -14.25
N GLY A 158 7.94 -4.43 -15.25
CA GLY A 158 7.42 -3.17 -15.76
C GLY A 158 7.68 -1.98 -14.84
N ILE A 159 8.52 -2.10 -13.79
CA ILE A 159 8.82 -0.99 -12.88
C ILE A 159 10.33 -0.74 -12.83
N ARG A 160 10.73 0.53 -12.86
CA ARG A 160 12.08 0.99 -12.51
C ARG A 160 11.99 2.08 -11.47
N VAL A 161 12.93 2.12 -10.54
CA VAL A 161 13.02 3.15 -9.51
C VAL A 161 14.34 3.88 -9.63
N PHE A 162 14.26 5.20 -9.68
CA PHE A 162 15.38 6.12 -9.62
C PHE A 162 15.18 6.99 -8.38
N MET A 163 15.88 6.65 -7.30
CA MET A 163 15.78 7.37 -6.04
C MET A 163 17.02 8.25 -5.86
N THR A 164 16.79 9.54 -5.65
CA THR A 164 17.84 10.48 -5.29
C THR A 164 17.88 10.65 -3.79
N SER A 165 19.09 10.71 -3.22
CA SER A 165 19.29 10.94 -1.80
C SER A 165 20.43 11.94 -1.59
N PRO A 166 20.39 12.72 -0.49
CA PRO A 166 21.42 13.70 -0.20
C PRO A 166 22.71 12.99 0.25
N ASP A 167 23.78 13.18 -0.52
CA ASP A 167 25.09 12.60 -0.23
C ASP A 167 25.59 12.96 1.18
N GLY A 168 26.00 11.93 1.94
CA GLY A 168 26.49 12.06 3.31
C GLY A 168 25.47 12.54 4.36
N ARG A 169 24.16 12.56 4.06
CA ARG A 169 23.12 13.05 4.99
C ARG A 169 22.09 12.01 5.43
N MET A 170 22.28 10.75 5.07
CA MET A 170 21.46 9.64 5.55
C MET A 170 22.10 8.97 6.76
N SER A 171 21.29 8.32 7.60
CA SER A 171 21.86 7.43 8.60
C SER A 171 22.55 6.24 7.90
N PRO A 172 23.64 5.68 8.47
CA PRO A 172 24.32 4.53 7.88
C PRO A 172 23.40 3.33 7.66
N PHE A 173 22.42 3.14 8.54
CA PHE A 173 21.44 2.06 8.41
C PHE A 173 20.58 2.23 7.16
N GLN A 174 19.92 3.38 7.00
CA GLN A 174 19.04 3.65 5.86
C GLN A 174 19.80 3.69 4.52
N GLN A 175 21.05 4.13 4.53
CA GLN A 175 21.89 4.15 3.32
C GLN A 175 22.36 2.76 2.90
N ALA A 176 22.52 1.83 3.84
CA ALA A 176 22.95 0.47 3.57
C ALA A 176 21.80 -0.48 3.19
N GLN A 177 20.56 -0.16 3.60
CA GLN A 177 19.35 -0.87 3.21
C GLN A 177 19.13 -0.81 1.71
#